data_AF-A0A8T1SSW1-F1
#
_entry.id   AF-A0A8T1SSW1-F1
#
_cell.length_a   1.000
_cell.length_b   1.000
_cell.length_c   1.000
_cell.angle_alpha   90.00
_cell.angle_beta   90.00
_cell.angle_gamma   90.00
#
_symmetry.space_group_name_H-M   'P 1'
#
loop_
_entity.id
_entity.type
_entity.pdbx_description
1 polymer ?
#
loop_
_entity_poly.entity_id
_entity_poly.type
_entity_poly.pdbx_seq_one_letter_code
_entity_poly.pdbx_strand_id
1 'polypeptide(L)'
;MPCKFMHCCGVANKKWITFQHLNFLKRMYVTQYNKDLSQQAKPKTDPVAPPFLEKKHLGQEKTVIREIRPVSPLHPSLSETSNRNEFKAVNSAAVVEDLATAGGVESKEEKQWKEMKLQLDDLPGILARLSKIKLTALVVSTASAGFAIAPVPFDLTCFLLTSIGTGLASCAANSINQFFEVPFDSNMNRTKNRPLVRGQISPLLAVSFAASCAVPGIALLTLGVNPLTGALGAFNIFLYTCCYTPMKRMSIVNTWVGAVVGAIPPIMGWTAATGSLDAGALLLGGILYSWQFPHFNALSWGLREDYSRGGYCMMSVTHPAMCRRVALRHCLALIGLSTMAPILNVTTWNFPLISLPINLYISYLGFRFYRDADRSSSRKLFFCSLWHLPMLLLLMLTCKKSLLEKEDKSELLS
;
A
#
# COMPACT_ATOMS: atom_id res chain seq x y z
N MET A 1 -2.71 50.47 13.43
CA MET A 1 -2.97 49.68 14.65
C MET A 1 -2.95 48.18 14.34
N PRO A 2 -1.78 47.51 14.37
CA PRO A 2 -1.67 46.05 14.31
C PRO A 2 -1.78 45.42 15.72
N CYS A 3 -1.45 44.12 15.84
CA CYS A 3 -1.17 43.40 17.10
C CYS A 3 -2.36 43.03 18.03
N LYS A 4 -3.24 42.13 17.56
CA LYS A 4 -3.92 41.15 18.44
C LYS A 4 -3.90 39.72 17.85
N PHE A 5 -2.71 39.12 17.80
CA PHE A 5 -2.55 37.69 17.46
C PHE A 5 -1.43 37.00 18.28
N MET A 6 -1.31 37.36 19.57
CA MET A 6 -0.25 36.85 20.45
C MET A 6 -0.70 36.78 21.92
N HIS A 7 -1.62 35.86 22.26
CA HIS A 7 -1.84 35.46 23.66
C HIS A 7 -2.43 34.04 23.86
N CYS A 8 -1.84 33.03 23.22
CA CYS A 8 -2.13 31.61 23.51
C CYS A 8 -0.89 30.68 23.41
N CYS A 9 0.32 31.23 23.57
CA CYS A 9 1.56 30.47 23.74
C CYS A 9 2.14 30.82 25.11
N GLY A 10 2.08 29.92 26.10
CA GLY A 10 2.50 30.26 27.46
C GLY A 10 2.49 29.20 28.56
N VAL A 11 2.22 27.91 28.29
CA VAL A 11 2.27 26.87 29.33
C VAL A 11 2.96 25.58 28.85
N ALA A 12 3.97 25.14 29.60
CA ALA A 12 4.52 23.77 29.66
C ALA A 12 5.00 23.08 28.36
N ASN A 13 5.98 23.66 27.66
CA ASN A 13 6.90 22.88 26.82
C ASN A 13 7.86 22.05 27.70
N LYS A 14 7.84 20.71 27.63
CA LYS A 14 9.00 19.84 27.94
C LYS A 14 8.88 18.38 27.46
N LYS A 15 8.63 18.17 26.16
CA LYS A 15 8.99 16.91 25.47
C LYS A 15 9.75 17.22 24.18
N TRP A 16 11.03 17.55 24.34
CA TRP A 16 11.98 17.56 23.24
C TRP A 16 12.02 16.16 22.60
N ILE A 17 12.09 16.11 21.27
CA ILE A 17 12.13 14.86 20.51
C ILE A 17 13.57 14.31 20.61
N THR A 18 13.88 13.64 21.70
CA THR A 18 15.16 12.93 21.85
C THR A 18 15.28 11.82 20.81
N PHE A 19 16.47 11.69 20.24
CA PHE A 19 16.83 10.75 19.16
C PHE A 19 16.66 9.25 19.50
N GLN A 20 16.18 8.92 20.70
CA GLN A 20 16.07 7.57 21.27
C GLN A 20 15.07 6.67 20.53
N HIS A 21 14.16 7.22 19.71
CA HIS A 21 13.25 6.41 18.89
C HIS A 21 13.94 5.67 17.72
N LEU A 22 15.20 5.97 17.40
CA LEU A 22 16.01 5.22 16.42
C LEU A 22 16.57 3.87 16.96
N ASN A 23 16.12 3.42 18.14
CA ASN A 23 16.36 2.06 18.66
C ASN A 23 15.90 0.91 17.74
N PHE A 24 15.24 1.19 16.60
CA PHE A 24 14.99 0.20 15.55
C PHE A 24 16.28 -0.40 14.99
N LEU A 25 17.33 0.40 14.76
CA LEU A 25 18.63 -0.08 14.26
C LEU A 25 19.30 -1.07 15.23
N LYS A 26 19.16 -0.85 16.55
CA LYS A 26 19.66 -1.76 17.60
C LYS A 26 18.95 -3.11 17.67
N ARG A 27 17.95 -3.39 16.83
CA ARG A 27 17.30 -4.72 16.72
C ARG A 27 17.75 -5.53 15.49
N MET A 28 18.72 -5.05 14.71
CA MET A 28 19.25 -5.74 13.53
C MET A 28 20.77 -5.99 13.64
N TYR A 29 21.18 -6.79 14.63
CA TYR A 29 22.53 -7.37 14.64
C TYR A 29 22.58 -8.55 13.68
N VAL A 30 23.18 -8.36 12.51
CA VAL A 30 23.75 -9.45 11.71
C VAL A 30 25.12 -9.75 12.32
N THR A 31 25.17 -10.69 13.27
CA THR A 31 26.44 -11.20 13.79
C THR A 31 27.08 -12.09 12.72
N GLN A 32 28.09 -11.57 12.03
CA GLN A 32 28.85 -12.29 11.02
C GLN A 32 29.71 -13.38 11.70
N TYR A 33 29.17 -14.59 11.83
CA TYR A 33 29.89 -15.73 12.37
C TYR A 33 30.28 -16.67 11.22
N ASN A 34 31.53 -16.51 10.76
CA ASN A 34 32.18 -17.27 9.70
C ASN A 34 31.52 -17.18 8.29
N LYS A 35 31.96 -16.20 7.50
CA LYS A 35 31.64 -15.91 6.07
C LYS A 35 30.18 -15.72 5.64
N ASP A 36 29.20 -16.36 6.27
CA ASP A 36 27.79 -16.32 5.85
C ASP A 36 26.93 -15.29 6.63
N LEU A 37 25.87 -14.82 5.97
CA LEU A 37 24.98 -13.75 6.48
C LEU A 37 23.60 -14.30 6.89
N SER A 38 23.44 -14.64 8.16
CA SER A 38 22.17 -15.10 8.74
C SER A 38 21.38 -13.97 9.43
N GLN A 39 20.04 -14.03 9.38
CA GLN A 39 19.15 -13.03 9.99
C GLN A 39 18.13 -13.70 10.93
N GLN A 40 17.93 -13.14 12.12
CA GLN A 40 16.93 -13.60 13.08
C GLN A 40 15.55 -13.00 12.80
N ALA A 41 14.52 -13.87 12.75
CA ALA A 41 13.11 -13.48 12.92
C ALA A 41 12.64 -13.81 14.35
N LYS A 42 11.80 -12.96 14.96
CA LYS A 42 11.12 -13.25 16.22
C LYS A 42 9.63 -13.54 15.96
N PRO A 43 9.07 -14.64 16.49
CA PRO A 43 7.63 -14.87 16.50
C PRO A 43 6.84 -13.84 17.32
N LYS A 44 5.53 -13.92 17.14
CA LYS A 44 4.47 -13.08 17.71
C LYS A 44 4.36 -13.24 19.23
N THR A 45 4.08 -12.14 19.93
CA THR A 45 3.48 -12.16 21.27
C THR A 45 1.99 -11.91 21.10
N ASP A 46 1.15 -12.73 21.74
CA ASP A 46 -0.29 -12.57 21.68
C ASP A 46 -0.80 -11.39 22.52
N PRO A 47 -1.95 -10.78 22.14
CA PRO A 47 -2.46 -9.61 22.84
C PRO A 47 -2.98 -9.98 24.22
N VAL A 48 -2.24 -9.57 25.26
CA VAL A 48 -2.73 -9.54 26.64
C VAL A 48 -4.00 -8.69 26.69
N ALA A 49 -5.09 -9.26 27.23
CA ALA A 49 -6.35 -8.55 27.38
C ALA A 49 -6.20 -7.35 28.35
N PRO A 50 -6.84 -6.20 28.07
CA PRO A 50 -6.72 -5.02 28.94
C PRO A 50 -7.42 -5.27 30.29
N PRO A 51 -6.73 -5.08 31.43
CA PRO A 51 -7.30 -5.36 32.75
C PRO A 51 -8.16 -4.19 33.24
N PHE A 52 -9.35 -3.99 32.64
CA PHE A 52 -10.30 -3.00 33.16
C PHE A 52 -11.78 -3.27 32.80
N LEU A 53 -12.42 -4.21 33.51
CA LEU A 53 -13.87 -4.13 33.80
C LEU A 53 -14.26 -5.12 34.92
N GLU A 54 -14.09 -4.69 36.17
CA GLU A 54 -14.67 -5.38 37.32
C GLU A 54 -15.93 -4.65 37.80
N LYS A 55 -16.95 -5.40 38.24
CA LYS A 55 -18.15 -4.96 38.98
C LYS A 55 -19.03 -3.87 38.35
N LYS A 56 -20.16 -4.32 37.77
CA LYS A 56 -21.50 -3.89 38.24
C LYS A 56 -22.46 -5.09 38.26
N HIS A 57 -23.49 -5.03 39.11
CA HIS A 57 -24.22 -6.20 39.61
C HIS A 57 -25.66 -6.31 39.06
N LEU A 58 -26.20 -7.55 39.16
CA LEU A 58 -27.63 -7.95 39.23
C LEU A 58 -28.53 -7.81 37.98
N GLY A 59 -29.38 -8.84 37.80
CA GLY A 59 -30.71 -8.67 37.17
C GLY A 59 -31.21 -9.74 36.17
N GLN A 60 -31.66 -10.91 36.66
CA GLN A 60 -32.69 -11.80 36.03
C GLN A 60 -32.40 -12.40 34.62
N GLU A 61 -33.01 -13.50 34.12
CA GLU A 61 -33.63 -14.71 34.70
C GLU A 61 -33.80 -15.77 33.56
N LYS A 62 -34.25 -17.00 33.87
CA LYS A 62 -34.91 -17.99 32.97
C LYS A 62 -34.07 -18.78 31.95
N THR A 63 -33.45 -19.84 32.47
CA THR A 63 -33.80 -21.24 32.20
C THR A 63 -34.46 -21.64 30.86
N VAL A 64 -33.76 -22.47 30.07
CA VAL A 64 -34.33 -23.66 29.41
C VAL A 64 -33.33 -24.81 29.54
N ILE A 65 -33.78 -25.98 29.98
CA ILE A 65 -32.98 -27.22 30.10
C ILE A 65 -33.53 -28.25 29.11
N ARG A 66 -32.65 -29.02 28.45
CA ARG A 66 -33.05 -30.29 27.82
C ARG A 66 -31.89 -31.30 27.79
N GLU A 67 -31.84 -32.17 28.79
CA GLU A 67 -31.04 -33.40 28.74
C GLU A 67 -31.67 -34.41 27.76
N ILE A 68 -30.83 -35.26 27.17
CA ILE A 68 -31.21 -36.62 26.72
C ILE A 68 -30.03 -37.55 27.06
N ARG A 69 -30.28 -38.67 27.74
CA ARG A 69 -29.33 -39.78 27.97
C ARG A 69 -29.60 -40.94 26.99
N PRO A 70 -28.58 -41.76 26.66
CA PRO A 70 -28.70 -42.82 25.64
C PRO A 70 -29.22 -44.16 26.20
N VAL A 71 -29.88 -44.96 25.36
CA VAL A 71 -30.22 -46.37 25.60
C VAL A 71 -30.13 -47.18 24.29
N SER A 72 -29.76 -48.46 24.40
CA SER A 72 -29.83 -49.56 23.43
C SER A 72 -29.97 -50.87 24.24
N PRO A 73 -30.18 -52.09 23.68
CA PRO A 73 -30.30 -52.51 22.26
C PRO A 73 -31.51 -53.45 21.98
N LEU A 74 -31.66 -53.95 20.73
CA LEU A 74 -31.88 -55.39 20.40
C LEU A 74 -31.81 -55.67 18.88
N HIS A 75 -31.71 -56.95 18.50
CA HIS A 75 -31.69 -57.51 17.12
C HIS A 75 -32.71 -58.68 17.03
N PRO A 76 -33.08 -59.28 15.86
CA PRO A 76 -32.22 -59.91 14.84
C PRO A 76 -32.62 -59.44 13.40
N SER A 77 -32.73 -60.16 12.26
CA SER A 77 -32.53 -61.58 11.85
C SER A 77 -32.40 -61.78 10.31
N LEU A 78 -31.36 -62.53 9.90
CA LEU A 78 -31.32 -63.59 8.86
C LEU A 78 -31.50 -63.32 7.33
N SER A 79 -30.91 -64.28 6.59
CA SER A 79 -30.78 -64.55 5.13
C SER A 79 -29.96 -63.54 4.29
N GLU A 80 -29.16 -63.95 3.28
CA GLU A 80 -28.83 -65.29 2.76
C GLU A 80 -27.37 -65.41 2.24
N THR A 81 -26.96 -66.58 1.74
CA THR A 81 -25.56 -67.03 1.54
C THR A 81 -24.95 -66.78 0.14
N SER A 82 -23.60 -66.72 0.03
CA SER A 82 -22.79 -67.71 -0.75
C SER A 82 -21.25 -67.50 -0.73
N ASN A 83 -20.50 -68.59 -0.47
CA ASN A 83 -19.11 -68.94 -0.84
C ASN A 83 -17.87 -68.06 -0.48
N ARG A 84 -16.63 -68.60 -0.33
CA ARG A 84 -16.11 -69.93 0.14
C ARG A 84 -14.55 -69.91 0.28
N ASN A 85 -14.00 -70.67 1.26
CA ASN A 85 -12.57 -71.04 1.52
C ASN A 85 -11.63 -69.88 2.00
N GLU A 86 -10.95 -69.92 3.15
CA GLU A 86 -9.92 -70.84 3.74
C GLU A 86 -8.47 -70.42 3.40
N PHE A 87 -7.44 -70.47 4.28
CA PHE A 87 -7.28 -71.12 5.60
C PHE A 87 -6.12 -70.51 6.45
N LYS A 88 -6.22 -70.52 7.81
CA LYS A 88 -5.10 -70.47 8.84
C LYS A 88 -4.26 -69.16 8.92
N ALA A 89 -3.54 -68.79 10.00
CA ALA A 89 -3.46 -69.15 11.45
C ALA A 89 -2.37 -68.25 12.14
N VAL A 90 -2.24 -68.01 13.46
CA VAL A 90 -3.06 -68.27 14.68
C VAL A 90 -2.61 -67.37 15.86
N ASN A 91 -3.58 -66.92 16.67
CA ASN A 91 -3.59 -66.50 18.11
C ASN A 91 -2.60 -65.51 18.79
N SER A 92 -3.22 -64.77 19.74
CA SER A 92 -2.75 -64.29 21.06
C SER A 92 -1.88 -63.02 21.18
N ALA A 93 -1.97 -62.24 22.27
CA ALA A 93 -3.04 -61.87 23.24
C ALA A 93 -2.43 -60.97 24.36
N ALA A 94 -3.28 -60.32 25.17
CA ALA A 94 -2.97 -59.33 26.22
C ALA A 94 -2.53 -57.95 25.68
N VAL A 95 -3.14 -56.80 25.99
CA VAL A 95 -3.78 -56.27 27.22
C VAL A 95 -2.79 -55.90 28.33
N VAL A 96 -2.42 -54.62 28.37
CA VAL A 96 -2.61 -53.75 29.55
C VAL A 96 -3.08 -52.39 29.04
N GLU A 97 -4.08 -51.81 29.71
CA GLU A 97 -4.50 -50.42 29.59
C GLU A 97 -3.99 -49.69 30.84
N ASP A 98 -3.30 -48.55 30.69
CA ASP A 98 -2.91 -47.70 31.82
C ASP A 98 -2.98 -46.22 31.42
N LEU A 99 -3.38 -45.37 32.37
CA LEU A 99 -3.93 -44.05 32.08
C LEU A 99 -3.51 -43.03 33.14
N ALA A 100 -3.07 -41.87 32.64
CA ALA A 100 -2.60 -40.68 33.35
C ALA A 100 -1.16 -40.71 33.92
N THR A 101 -0.33 -39.86 33.33
CA THR A 101 0.35 -38.83 34.14
C THR A 101 0.42 -37.53 33.34
N ALA A 102 0.04 -36.42 33.96
CA ALA A 102 0.06 -35.12 33.29
C ALA A 102 1.48 -34.54 33.27
N GLY A 103 2.09 -34.50 32.07
CA GLY A 103 3.45 -34.01 31.85
C GLY A 103 3.55 -33.27 30.52
N GLY A 104 2.94 -32.08 30.44
CA GLY A 104 2.92 -31.25 29.24
C GLY A 104 4.29 -30.66 28.90
N VAL A 105 5.20 -31.48 28.37
CA VAL A 105 6.47 -31.02 27.79
C VAL A 105 6.17 -30.28 26.50
N GLU A 106 6.07 -28.95 26.58
CA GLU A 106 6.17 -28.11 25.39
C GLU A 106 7.52 -28.38 24.72
N SER A 107 7.49 -29.11 23.61
CA SER A 107 8.66 -29.34 22.77
C SER A 107 9.13 -27.99 22.25
N LYS A 108 10.26 -27.52 22.79
CA LYS A 108 10.97 -26.36 22.24
C LYS A 108 11.31 -26.66 20.79
N GLU A 109 10.56 -26.08 19.85
CA GLU A 109 10.91 -26.12 18.43
C GLU A 109 12.32 -25.55 18.28
N GLU A 110 13.28 -26.43 17.97
CA GLU A 110 14.64 -26.00 17.68
C GLU A 110 14.60 -25.11 16.45
N LYS A 111 15.18 -23.91 16.58
CA LYS A 111 15.12 -22.87 15.55
C LYS A 111 16.07 -23.24 14.41
N GLN A 112 15.62 -24.14 13.54
CA GLN A 112 16.33 -24.55 12.34
C GLN A 112 16.71 -23.30 11.51
N TRP A 113 18.02 -23.06 11.41
CA TRP A 113 18.57 -22.07 10.51
C TRP A 113 18.36 -22.53 9.07
N LYS A 114 17.35 -21.96 8.40
CA LYS A 114 17.08 -22.29 7.00
C LYS A 114 18.08 -21.57 6.09
N GLU A 115 18.99 -22.34 5.53
CA GLU A 115 19.99 -21.90 4.56
C GLU A 115 19.36 -21.14 3.38
N MET A 116 19.82 -19.90 3.12
CA MET A 116 19.27 -19.04 2.08
C MET A 116 19.89 -19.35 0.71
N LYS A 117 19.44 -20.44 0.07
CA LYS A 117 19.87 -20.84 -1.28
C LYS A 117 19.29 -19.89 -2.33
N LEU A 118 20.05 -18.84 -2.65
CA LEU A 118 19.77 -17.95 -3.77
C LEU A 118 20.20 -18.63 -5.08
N GLN A 119 19.25 -19.04 -5.92
CA GLN A 119 19.55 -19.39 -7.32
C GLN A 119 19.59 -18.11 -8.16
N LEU A 120 20.62 -17.98 -9.01
CA LEU A 120 20.87 -16.75 -9.77
C LEU A 120 19.83 -16.54 -10.88
N ASP A 121 19.30 -17.61 -11.45
CA ASP A 121 18.28 -17.57 -12.51
C ASP A 121 16.95 -16.97 -12.02
N ASP A 122 16.65 -17.16 -10.74
CA ASP A 122 15.48 -16.65 -10.05
C ASP A 122 15.63 -15.15 -9.66
N LEU A 123 16.87 -14.63 -9.63
CA LEU A 123 17.19 -13.29 -9.12
C LEU A 123 16.47 -12.15 -9.85
N PRO A 124 16.38 -12.10 -11.20
CA PRO A 124 15.61 -11.06 -11.89
C PRO A 124 14.14 -11.07 -11.50
N GLY A 125 13.55 -12.27 -11.36
CA GLY A 125 12.17 -12.48 -10.93
C GLY A 125 11.94 -12.12 -9.45
N ILE A 126 12.97 -12.22 -8.60
CA ILE A 126 12.94 -11.71 -7.22
C ILE A 126 13.05 -10.18 -7.19
N LEU A 127 14.00 -9.59 -7.92
CA LEU A 127 14.22 -8.14 -7.96
C LEU A 127 13.02 -7.39 -8.55
N ALA A 128 12.36 -7.94 -9.59
CA ALA A 128 11.11 -7.40 -10.13
C ALA A 128 9.94 -7.42 -9.12
N ARG A 129 9.95 -8.37 -8.17
CA ARG A 129 8.99 -8.42 -7.04
C ARG A 129 9.39 -7.49 -5.89
N LEU A 130 10.69 -7.24 -5.68
CA LEU A 130 11.20 -6.27 -4.71
C LEU A 130 10.91 -4.82 -5.14
N SER A 131 11.20 -4.48 -6.40
CA SER A 131 10.91 -3.18 -7.00
C SER A 131 9.41 -2.92 -7.26
N LYS A 132 8.58 -3.97 -7.13
CA LYS A 132 7.14 -3.98 -7.48
C LYS A 132 6.92 -3.49 -8.91
N ILE A 133 7.55 -4.13 -9.90
CA ILE A 133 7.65 -3.62 -11.28
C ILE A 133 6.33 -3.13 -11.91
N LYS A 134 5.19 -3.79 -11.64
CA LYS A 134 3.85 -3.36 -12.12
C LYS A 134 3.37 -2.02 -11.53
N LEU A 135 3.74 -1.71 -10.28
CA LEU A 135 3.48 -0.42 -9.66
C LEU A 135 4.44 0.64 -10.18
N THR A 136 5.72 0.30 -10.35
CA THR A 136 6.72 1.19 -10.96
C THR A 136 6.35 1.56 -12.40
N ALA A 137 5.83 0.63 -13.19
CA ALA A 137 5.32 0.91 -14.53
C ALA A 137 4.17 1.94 -14.49
N LEU A 138 3.20 1.81 -13.58
CA LEU A 138 2.13 2.79 -13.39
C LEU A 138 2.67 4.18 -12.99
N VAL A 139 3.65 4.23 -12.07
CA VAL A 139 4.33 5.47 -11.67
C VAL A 139 5.00 6.14 -12.87
N VAL A 140 5.75 5.38 -13.68
CA VAL A 140 6.35 5.88 -14.93
C VAL A 140 5.27 6.36 -15.90
N SER A 141 4.21 5.60 -16.16
CA SER A 141 3.09 6.05 -17.01
C SER A 141 2.47 7.37 -16.56
N THR A 142 2.33 7.60 -15.25
CA THR A 142 1.82 8.89 -14.74
C THR A 142 2.80 10.04 -14.91
N ALA A 143 4.11 9.79 -14.88
CA ALA A 143 5.13 10.79 -15.23
C ALA A 143 5.17 11.05 -16.74
N SER A 144 5.14 10.00 -17.57
CA SER A 144 5.05 10.09 -19.04
C SER A 144 3.82 10.88 -19.49
N ALA A 145 2.68 10.74 -18.81
CA ALA A 145 1.49 11.56 -19.06
C ALA A 145 1.71 13.03 -18.70
N GLY A 146 2.36 13.33 -17.56
CA GLY A 146 2.70 14.71 -17.18
C GLY A 146 3.65 15.38 -18.18
N PHE A 147 4.63 14.63 -18.71
CA PHE A 147 5.53 15.07 -19.77
C PHE A 147 4.77 15.34 -21.08
N ALA A 148 3.91 14.42 -21.52
CA ALA A 148 3.17 14.55 -22.78
C ALA A 148 2.14 15.70 -22.76
N ILE A 149 1.56 16.02 -21.60
CA ILE A 149 0.57 17.09 -21.44
C ILE A 149 1.24 18.49 -21.31
N ALA A 150 2.54 18.56 -21.02
CA ALA A 150 3.28 19.83 -20.89
C ALA A 150 3.26 20.69 -22.18
N PRO A 151 3.14 22.03 -22.09
CA PRO A 151 2.98 22.93 -23.24
C PRO A 151 4.33 23.30 -23.88
N VAL A 152 5.07 22.28 -24.33
CA VAL A 152 6.36 22.38 -25.02
C VAL A 152 6.46 21.32 -26.14
N PRO A 153 7.38 21.46 -27.11
CA PRO A 153 7.72 20.39 -28.04
C PRO A 153 8.17 19.11 -27.32
N PHE A 154 7.89 17.95 -27.90
CA PHE A 154 8.21 16.65 -27.30
C PHE A 154 9.64 16.21 -27.66
N ASP A 155 10.59 16.35 -26.72
CA ASP A 155 11.89 15.69 -26.83
C ASP A 155 11.83 14.24 -26.33
N LEU A 156 12.07 13.31 -27.26
CA LEU A 156 12.16 11.88 -27.00
C LEU A 156 13.33 11.53 -26.06
N THR A 157 14.43 12.29 -26.09
CA THR A 157 15.64 12.02 -25.30
C THR A 157 15.37 12.30 -23.82
N CYS A 158 14.92 13.52 -23.51
CA CYS A 158 14.48 13.91 -22.17
C CYS A 158 13.32 13.02 -21.68
N PHE A 159 12.37 12.65 -22.54
CA PHE A 159 11.29 11.71 -22.18
C PHE A 159 11.82 10.34 -21.73
N LEU A 160 12.76 9.76 -22.47
CA LEU A 160 13.35 8.45 -22.13
C LEU A 160 14.19 8.53 -20.85
N LEU A 161 15.03 9.56 -20.70
CA LEU A 161 15.82 9.79 -19.49
C LEU A 161 14.93 10.00 -18.26
N THR A 162 13.85 10.76 -18.40
CA THR A 162 12.82 10.98 -17.36
C THR A 162 12.14 9.67 -16.97
N SER A 163 11.75 8.86 -17.96
CA SER A 163 11.04 7.60 -17.74
C SER A 163 11.92 6.56 -17.04
N ILE A 164 13.19 6.44 -17.47
CA ILE A 164 14.17 5.52 -16.86
C ILE A 164 14.55 6.00 -15.45
N GLY A 165 14.86 7.28 -15.27
CA GLY A 165 15.22 7.86 -13.98
C GLY A 165 14.09 7.76 -12.95
N THR A 166 12.86 8.05 -13.35
CA THR A 166 11.65 7.87 -12.52
C THR A 166 11.40 6.39 -12.19
N GLY A 167 11.62 5.50 -13.16
CA GLY A 167 11.52 4.05 -12.94
C GLY A 167 12.51 3.56 -11.89
N LEU A 168 13.78 3.95 -12.00
CA LEU A 168 14.83 3.63 -11.03
C LEU A 168 14.55 4.23 -9.64
N ALA A 169 14.10 5.48 -9.56
CA ALA A 169 13.69 6.10 -8.30
C ALA A 169 12.54 5.31 -7.62
N SER A 170 11.53 4.89 -8.39
CA SER A 170 10.43 4.04 -7.90
C SER A 170 10.90 2.64 -7.47
N CYS A 171 11.83 2.03 -8.20
CA CYS A 171 12.47 0.76 -7.82
C CYS A 171 13.19 0.86 -6.47
N ALA A 172 13.98 1.92 -6.26
CA ALA A 172 14.66 2.18 -5.00
C ALA A 172 13.66 2.40 -3.85
N ALA A 173 12.72 3.33 -4.04
CA ALA A 173 11.71 3.69 -3.05
C ALA A 173 10.87 2.47 -2.61
N ASN A 174 10.45 1.61 -3.55
CA ASN A 174 9.73 0.38 -3.23
C ASN A 174 10.58 -0.67 -2.53
N SER A 175 11.85 -0.82 -2.90
CA SER A 175 12.78 -1.76 -2.24
C SER A 175 13.02 -1.38 -0.77
N ILE A 176 13.28 -0.09 -0.51
CA ILE A 176 13.44 0.45 0.86
C ILE A 176 12.15 0.29 1.68
N ASN A 177 10.98 0.57 1.08
CA ASN A 177 9.69 0.31 1.73
C ASN A 177 9.53 -1.19 2.09
N GLN A 178 9.93 -2.14 1.22
CA GLN A 178 9.85 -3.57 1.57
C GLN A 178 10.82 -3.94 2.71
N PHE A 179 12.02 -3.33 2.73
CA PHE A 179 13.00 -3.50 3.83
C PHE A 179 12.46 -3.00 5.18
N PHE A 180 11.79 -1.85 5.22
CA PHE A 180 11.19 -1.35 6.47
C PHE A 180 9.90 -2.08 6.89
N GLU A 181 9.11 -2.62 5.94
CA GLU A 181 7.82 -3.26 6.26
C GLU A 181 7.93 -4.75 6.68
N VAL A 182 9.10 -5.42 6.56
CA VAL A 182 9.27 -6.87 6.81
C VAL A 182 8.53 -7.43 8.04
N PRO A 183 8.71 -6.91 9.28
CA PRO A 183 8.09 -7.48 10.49
C PRO A 183 6.57 -7.18 10.62
N PHE A 184 6.01 -6.40 9.69
CA PHE A 184 4.59 -6.08 9.63
C PHE A 184 3.91 -6.79 8.46
N ASP A 185 4.62 -6.96 7.35
CA ASP A 185 4.15 -7.72 6.18
C ASP A 185 3.96 -9.21 6.48
N SER A 186 4.79 -9.78 7.36
CA SER A 186 4.63 -11.16 7.88
C SER A 186 3.24 -11.42 8.46
N ASN A 187 2.60 -10.40 9.02
CA ASN A 187 1.35 -10.53 9.78
C ASN A 187 0.09 -10.33 8.90
N MET A 188 0.27 -10.07 7.60
CA MET A 188 -0.78 -9.81 6.62
C MET A 188 -0.81 -10.91 5.55
N ASN A 189 -1.99 -11.44 5.23
CA ASN A 189 -2.13 -12.51 4.24
C ASN A 189 -1.73 -12.03 2.83
N ARG A 190 -1.97 -10.74 2.54
CA ARG A 190 -1.59 -10.12 1.26
C ARG A 190 -0.06 -10.02 1.05
N THR A 191 0.75 -9.99 2.10
CA THR A 191 2.17 -9.59 2.01
C THR A 191 3.19 -10.50 2.69
N LYS A 192 2.75 -11.52 3.44
CA LYS A 192 3.62 -12.60 3.95
C LYS A 192 4.46 -13.32 2.87
N ASN A 193 4.04 -13.22 1.60
CA ASN A 193 4.71 -13.78 0.44
C ASN A 193 5.73 -12.84 -0.25
N ARG A 194 6.00 -11.64 0.28
CA ARG A 194 7.05 -10.73 -0.26
C ARG A 194 8.45 -11.36 -0.14
N PRO A 195 9.39 -11.06 -1.06
CA PRO A 195 10.70 -11.74 -1.09
C PRO A 195 11.51 -11.67 0.21
N LEU A 196 11.60 -10.49 0.83
CA LEU A 196 12.32 -10.29 2.10
C LEU A 196 11.64 -10.99 3.29
N VAL A 197 10.31 -11.07 3.30
CA VAL A 197 9.54 -11.73 4.36
C VAL A 197 9.71 -13.25 4.31
N ARG A 198 9.81 -13.81 3.10
CA ARG A 198 10.09 -15.23 2.87
C ARG A 198 11.58 -15.60 2.95
N GLY A 199 12.48 -14.64 3.19
CA GLY A 199 13.93 -14.88 3.16
C GLY A 199 14.45 -15.35 1.80
N GLN A 200 13.90 -14.85 0.69
CA GLN A 200 14.39 -15.19 -0.67
C GLN A 200 15.64 -14.41 -1.08
N ILE A 201 15.94 -13.32 -0.38
CA ILE A 201 17.12 -12.44 -0.58
C ILE A 201 17.52 -11.84 0.77
N SER A 202 18.80 -11.52 0.95
CA SER A 202 19.27 -10.85 2.15
C SER A 202 18.83 -9.38 2.20
N PRO A 203 18.67 -8.79 3.39
CA PRO A 203 18.38 -7.36 3.52
C PRO A 203 19.51 -6.49 2.93
N LEU A 204 20.76 -6.95 3.02
CA LEU A 204 21.92 -6.29 2.43
C LEU A 204 21.77 -6.19 0.89
N LEU A 205 21.44 -7.30 0.22
CA LEU A 205 21.22 -7.30 -1.23
C LEU A 205 20.06 -6.37 -1.63
N ALA A 206 18.97 -6.34 -0.85
CA ALA A 206 17.85 -5.44 -1.11
C ALA A 206 18.20 -3.94 -0.94
N VAL A 207 19.04 -3.60 0.05
CA VAL A 207 19.52 -2.22 0.27
C VAL A 207 20.55 -1.83 -0.81
N SER A 208 21.49 -2.72 -1.16
CA SER A 208 22.44 -2.49 -2.25
C SER A 208 21.74 -2.30 -3.59
N PHE A 209 20.72 -3.11 -3.90
CA PHE A 209 19.88 -2.93 -5.09
C PHE A 209 19.13 -1.59 -5.06
N ALA A 210 18.59 -1.19 -3.89
CA ALA A 210 17.93 0.10 -3.77
C ALA A 210 18.89 1.28 -4.01
N ALA A 211 20.13 1.19 -3.49
CA ALA A 211 21.16 2.19 -3.72
C ALA A 211 21.61 2.22 -5.20
N SER A 212 21.80 1.06 -5.83
CA SER A 212 22.16 0.95 -7.25
C SER A 212 21.04 1.39 -8.20
N CYS A 213 19.78 1.50 -7.73
CA CYS A 213 18.72 2.19 -8.46
C CYS A 213 18.68 3.69 -8.12
N ALA A 214 18.81 4.07 -6.84
CA ALA A 214 18.68 5.46 -6.40
C ALA A 214 19.75 6.38 -6.99
N VAL A 215 21.02 5.99 -6.93
CA VAL A 215 22.14 6.84 -7.39
C VAL A 215 22.04 7.16 -8.89
N PRO A 216 22.00 6.19 -9.82
CA PRO A 216 21.84 6.50 -11.24
C PRO A 216 20.46 7.08 -11.57
N GLY A 217 19.40 6.65 -10.87
CA GLY A 217 18.05 7.20 -11.08
C GLY A 217 17.97 8.70 -10.83
N ILE A 218 18.54 9.18 -9.72
CA ILE A 218 18.61 10.61 -9.42
C ILE A 218 19.66 11.32 -10.28
N ALA A 219 20.80 10.69 -10.60
CA ALA A 219 21.79 11.29 -11.49
C ALA A 219 21.23 11.55 -12.90
N LEU A 220 20.51 10.60 -13.49
CA LEU A 220 19.84 10.76 -14.79
C LEU A 220 18.81 11.90 -14.77
N LEU A 221 18.00 11.99 -13.72
CA LEU A 221 17.02 13.08 -13.57
C LEU A 221 17.67 14.45 -13.32
N THR A 222 18.79 14.49 -12.60
CA THR A 222 19.46 15.76 -12.22
C THR A 222 20.31 16.31 -13.36
N LEU A 223 21.09 15.44 -14.03
CA LEU A 223 22.12 15.81 -15.00
C LEU A 223 21.66 15.63 -16.45
N GLY A 224 20.80 14.65 -16.72
CA GLY A 224 20.27 14.34 -18.07
C GLY A 224 18.89 14.92 -18.36
N VAL A 225 18.21 15.50 -17.36
CA VAL A 225 16.88 16.10 -17.50
C VAL A 225 16.89 17.54 -16.95
N ASN A 226 16.83 17.74 -15.63
CA ASN A 226 17.14 19.02 -14.98
C ASN A 226 17.21 18.91 -13.44
N PRO A 227 17.94 19.82 -12.76
CA PRO A 227 18.08 19.78 -11.30
C PRO A 227 16.76 19.82 -10.52
N LEU A 228 15.71 20.50 -11.02
CA LEU A 228 14.39 20.54 -10.39
C LEU A 228 13.74 19.15 -10.35
N THR A 229 13.76 18.44 -11.48
CA THR A 229 13.21 17.08 -11.58
C THR A 229 14.03 16.07 -10.78
N GLY A 230 15.36 16.22 -10.77
CA GLY A 230 16.26 15.46 -9.89
C GLY A 230 15.95 15.66 -8.41
N ALA A 231 15.78 16.91 -7.97
CA ALA A 231 15.42 17.25 -6.60
C ALA A 231 14.03 16.71 -6.21
N LEU A 232 13.03 16.81 -7.10
CA LEU A 232 11.70 16.22 -6.88
C LEU A 232 11.76 14.69 -6.77
N GLY A 233 12.57 14.02 -7.60
CA GLY A 233 12.79 12.58 -7.51
C GLY A 233 13.41 12.17 -6.17
N ALA A 234 14.47 12.86 -5.74
CA ALA A 234 15.14 12.60 -4.46
C ALA A 234 14.22 12.87 -3.26
N PHE A 235 13.48 13.98 -3.30
CA PHE A 235 12.46 14.31 -2.31
C PHE A 235 11.35 13.25 -2.26
N ASN A 236 10.91 12.70 -3.39
CA ASN A 236 9.88 11.67 -3.40
C ASN A 236 10.35 10.33 -2.79
N ILE A 237 11.61 9.92 -3.05
CA ILE A 237 12.22 8.76 -2.37
C ILE A 237 12.20 8.99 -0.85
N PHE A 238 12.66 10.15 -0.39
CA PHE A 238 12.67 10.52 1.04
C PHE A 238 11.25 10.54 1.63
N LEU A 239 10.30 11.21 0.98
CA LEU A 239 8.92 11.35 1.44
C LEU A 239 8.22 9.98 1.56
N TYR A 240 8.44 9.07 0.61
CA TYR A 240 7.87 7.71 0.67
C TYR A 240 8.51 6.86 1.77
N THR A 241 9.84 6.88 1.87
CA THR A 241 10.60 5.93 2.71
C THR A 241 10.78 6.42 4.16
N CYS A 242 11.12 7.69 4.36
CA CYS A 242 11.38 8.27 5.68
C CYS A 242 10.12 8.88 6.34
N CYS A 243 9.15 9.38 5.56
CA CYS A 243 7.94 10.00 6.12
C CYS A 243 6.72 9.07 6.06
N TYR A 244 6.24 8.72 4.86
CA TYR A 244 5.03 7.92 4.68
C TYR A 244 5.14 6.51 5.27
N THR A 245 6.27 5.82 5.04
CA THR A 245 6.44 4.43 5.48
C THR A 245 6.28 4.23 6.99
N PRO A 246 6.98 4.98 7.87
CA PRO A 246 6.70 4.92 9.31
C PRO A 246 5.33 5.53 9.68
N MET A 247 4.86 6.59 9.01
CA MET A 247 3.59 7.24 9.37
C MET A 247 2.38 6.30 9.26
N LYS A 248 2.40 5.31 8.36
CA LYS A 248 1.41 4.21 8.29
C LYS A 248 1.19 3.49 9.64
N ARG A 249 2.16 3.53 10.56
CA ARG A 249 2.07 2.99 11.93
C ARG A 249 1.63 3.99 12.99
N MET A 250 1.72 5.29 12.72
CA MET A 250 1.65 6.35 13.74
C MET A 250 0.36 7.18 13.68
N SER A 251 -0.21 7.40 12.48
CA SER A 251 -1.36 8.30 12.32
C SER A 251 -2.10 8.05 11.01
N ILE A 252 -3.41 8.33 10.98
CA ILE A 252 -4.23 8.33 9.76
C ILE A 252 -3.73 9.30 8.70
N VAL A 253 -2.93 10.32 9.08
CA VAL A 253 -2.32 11.31 8.19
C VAL A 253 -1.48 10.63 7.08
N ASN A 254 -1.05 9.38 7.28
CA ASN A 254 -0.38 8.56 6.27
C ASN A 254 -1.09 8.57 4.90
N THR A 255 -2.42 8.58 4.87
CA THR A 255 -3.18 8.54 3.61
C THR A 255 -3.00 9.82 2.80
N TRP A 256 -2.90 10.98 3.45
CA TRP A 256 -2.65 12.26 2.79
C TRP A 256 -1.19 12.41 2.36
N VAL A 257 -0.22 11.95 3.17
CA VAL A 257 1.21 11.99 2.78
C VAL A 257 1.49 11.00 1.65
N GLY A 258 0.86 9.82 1.67
CA GLY A 258 0.89 8.88 0.55
C GLY A 258 0.29 9.47 -0.73
N ALA A 259 -0.80 10.22 -0.61
CA ALA A 259 -1.38 10.94 -1.75
C ALA A 259 -0.41 12.00 -2.33
N VAL A 260 0.39 12.70 -1.50
CA VAL A 260 1.45 13.61 -1.99
C VAL A 260 2.55 12.82 -2.73
N VAL A 261 3.04 11.71 -2.17
CA VAL A 261 4.04 10.84 -2.85
C VAL A 261 3.55 10.42 -4.24
N GLY A 262 2.30 9.98 -4.33
CA GLY A 262 1.71 9.57 -5.60
C GLY A 262 1.35 10.72 -6.54
N ALA A 263 1.36 11.98 -6.07
CA ALA A 263 1.10 13.17 -6.88
C ALA A 263 2.35 13.79 -7.50
N ILE A 264 3.54 13.47 -6.98
CA ILE A 264 4.81 13.99 -7.49
C ILE A 264 5.21 13.45 -8.89
N PRO A 265 4.93 12.20 -9.31
CA PRO A 265 5.37 11.71 -10.62
C PRO A 265 4.84 12.50 -11.85
N PRO A 266 3.56 12.91 -11.96
CA PRO A 266 3.11 13.82 -13.01
C PRO A 266 3.80 15.19 -12.97
N ILE A 267 4.07 15.71 -11.76
CA ILE A 267 4.81 16.96 -11.58
C ILE A 267 6.23 16.80 -12.12
N MET A 268 6.93 15.71 -11.78
CA MET A 268 8.25 15.37 -12.33
C MET A 268 8.23 15.26 -13.86
N GLY A 269 7.18 14.68 -14.43
CA GLY A 269 6.99 14.63 -15.89
C GLY A 269 6.88 16.00 -16.53
N TRP A 270 6.09 16.89 -15.92
CA TRP A 270 5.95 18.27 -16.40
C TRP A 270 7.24 19.08 -16.22
N THR A 271 7.88 19.02 -15.04
CA THR A 271 9.14 19.74 -14.78
C THR A 271 10.29 19.22 -15.63
N ALA A 272 10.25 17.95 -16.05
CA ALA A 272 11.21 17.40 -17.00
C ALA A 272 11.12 18.08 -18.37
N ALA A 273 9.90 18.22 -18.89
CA ALA A 273 9.65 18.83 -20.19
C ALA A 273 9.84 20.36 -20.18
N THR A 274 9.43 21.05 -19.11
CA THR A 274 9.37 22.53 -19.03
C THR A 274 10.50 23.18 -18.24
N GLY A 275 11.30 22.40 -17.50
CA GLY A 275 12.28 22.91 -16.53
C GLY A 275 11.69 23.65 -15.32
N SER A 276 10.35 23.76 -15.20
CA SER A 276 9.69 24.69 -14.28
C SER A 276 8.41 24.13 -13.64
N LEU A 277 7.99 24.71 -12.50
CA LEU A 277 6.88 24.23 -11.68
C LEU A 277 5.60 25.05 -11.91
N ASP A 278 4.98 24.88 -13.07
CA ASP A 278 3.77 25.61 -13.45
C ASP A 278 2.51 25.20 -12.67
N ALA A 279 1.49 26.05 -12.73
CA ALA A 279 0.13 25.73 -12.30
C ALA A 279 -0.43 24.46 -12.99
N GLY A 280 -0.01 24.16 -14.24
CA GLY A 280 -0.38 22.94 -14.94
C GLY A 280 0.25 21.67 -14.34
N ALA A 281 1.50 21.74 -13.86
CA ALA A 281 2.13 20.66 -13.11
C ALA A 281 1.36 20.40 -11.80
N LEU A 282 1.06 21.48 -11.05
CA LEU A 282 0.31 21.41 -9.80
C LEU A 282 -1.12 20.88 -9.99
N LEU A 283 -1.76 21.19 -11.13
CA LEU A 283 -3.06 20.65 -11.50
C LEU A 283 -3.00 19.13 -11.73
N LEU A 284 -2.05 18.64 -12.52
CA LEU A 284 -1.86 17.21 -12.77
C LEU A 284 -1.54 16.45 -11.46
N GLY A 285 -0.69 17.03 -10.62
CA GLY A 285 -0.47 16.56 -9.25
C GLY A 285 -1.76 16.53 -8.43
N GLY A 286 -2.57 17.58 -8.49
CA GLY A 286 -3.86 17.69 -7.78
C GLY A 286 -4.92 16.68 -8.24
N ILE A 287 -4.97 16.36 -9.54
CA ILE A 287 -5.81 15.30 -10.12
C ILE A 287 -5.36 13.95 -9.56
N LEU A 288 -4.07 13.63 -9.62
CA LEU A 288 -3.57 12.33 -9.16
C LEU A 288 -3.59 12.19 -7.62
N TYR A 289 -3.40 13.30 -6.90
CA TYR A 289 -3.63 13.42 -5.46
C TYR A 289 -5.08 13.08 -5.10
N SER A 290 -6.05 13.69 -5.78
CA SER A 290 -7.47 13.48 -5.52
C SER A 290 -7.91 12.07 -5.90
N TRP A 291 -7.50 11.55 -7.07
CA TRP A 291 -7.84 10.21 -7.53
C TRP A 291 -7.39 9.10 -6.56
N GLN A 292 -6.26 9.27 -5.87
CA GLN A 292 -5.77 8.28 -4.90
C GLN A 292 -6.72 8.04 -3.73
N PHE A 293 -7.54 9.01 -3.32
CA PHE A 293 -8.45 8.84 -2.18
C PHE A 293 -9.58 7.83 -2.44
N PRO A 294 -10.43 7.95 -3.48
CA PRO A 294 -11.42 6.91 -3.78
C PRO A 294 -10.77 5.56 -4.11
N HIS A 295 -9.59 5.54 -4.75
CA HIS A 295 -8.84 4.31 -4.99
C HIS A 295 -8.43 3.60 -3.68
N PHE A 296 -7.66 4.29 -2.83
CA PHE A 296 -7.07 3.72 -1.62
C PHE A 296 -8.08 3.52 -0.48
N ASN A 297 -9.04 4.43 -0.31
CA ASN A 297 -10.07 4.28 0.73
C ASN A 297 -11.00 3.11 0.43
N ALA A 298 -11.32 2.86 -0.85
CA ALA A 298 -12.07 1.69 -1.28
C ALA A 298 -11.28 0.38 -1.11
N LEU A 299 -10.00 0.36 -1.54
CA LEU A 299 -9.10 -0.79 -1.36
C LEU A 299 -8.91 -1.15 0.13
N SER A 300 -8.62 -0.14 0.96
CA SER A 300 -8.36 -0.33 2.39
C SER A 300 -9.61 -0.67 3.21
N TRP A 301 -10.82 -0.48 2.66
CA TRP A 301 -12.06 -0.99 3.23
C TRP A 301 -12.12 -2.52 3.20
N GLY A 302 -11.71 -3.13 2.08
CA GLY A 302 -11.68 -4.59 1.90
C GLY A 302 -10.50 -5.29 2.58
N LEU A 303 -9.52 -4.55 3.10
CA LEU A 303 -8.29 -5.05 3.73
C LEU A 303 -8.17 -4.70 5.22
N ARG A 304 -9.26 -4.26 5.86
CA ARG A 304 -9.29 -3.82 7.26
C ARG A 304 -8.68 -4.80 8.24
N GLU A 305 -9.07 -6.07 8.16
CA GLU A 305 -8.63 -7.09 9.10
C GLU A 305 -7.13 -7.35 8.95
N ASP A 306 -6.63 -7.44 7.72
CA ASP A 306 -5.20 -7.49 7.42
C ASP A 306 -4.46 -6.27 7.98
N TYR A 307 -4.96 -5.05 7.78
CA TYR A 307 -4.35 -3.85 8.35
C TYR A 307 -4.39 -3.84 9.88
N SER A 308 -5.46 -4.32 10.50
CA SER A 308 -5.61 -4.42 11.96
C SER A 308 -4.65 -5.45 12.55
N ARG A 309 -4.54 -6.65 11.95
CA ARG A 309 -3.58 -7.70 12.37
C ARG A 309 -2.12 -7.29 12.11
N GLY A 310 -1.87 -6.50 11.06
CA GLY A 310 -0.59 -5.84 10.86
C GLY A 310 -0.29 -4.82 11.96
N GLY A 311 -1.31 -4.09 12.43
CA GLY A 311 -1.22 -2.99 13.40
C GLY A 311 -1.13 -1.59 12.77
N TYR A 312 -1.68 -1.42 11.56
CA TYR A 312 -1.60 -0.19 10.77
C TYR A 312 -2.71 0.81 11.12
N CYS A 313 -2.34 2.08 11.27
CA CYS A 313 -3.25 3.18 11.60
C CYS A 313 -4.02 3.69 10.37
N MET A 314 -4.73 2.79 9.69
CA MET A 314 -5.50 3.12 8.48
C MET A 314 -6.82 3.82 8.81
N MET A 315 -7.22 4.77 7.97
CA MET A 315 -8.48 5.50 8.10
C MET A 315 -9.70 4.57 7.97
N SER A 316 -9.60 3.51 7.16
CA SER A 316 -10.66 2.50 7.01
C SER A 316 -10.93 1.70 8.30
N VAL A 317 -9.91 1.50 9.12
CA VAL A 317 -9.96 0.75 10.39
C VAL A 317 -10.39 1.68 11.54
N THR A 318 -9.67 2.79 11.73
CA THR A 318 -9.82 3.66 12.91
C THR A 318 -10.91 4.73 12.77
N HIS A 319 -11.14 5.24 11.54
CA HIS A 319 -12.04 6.37 11.28
C HIS A 319 -12.97 6.09 10.08
N PRO A 320 -13.79 5.02 10.13
CA PRO A 320 -14.53 4.53 8.96
C PRO A 320 -15.53 5.53 8.36
N ALA A 321 -16.08 6.45 9.16
CA ALA A 321 -16.92 7.55 8.67
C ALA A 321 -16.10 8.64 7.95
N MET A 322 -14.84 8.87 8.35
CA MET A 322 -13.94 9.79 7.65
C MET A 322 -13.48 9.17 6.32
N CYS A 323 -13.12 7.89 6.30
CA CYS A 323 -12.70 7.15 5.11
C CYS A 323 -13.73 7.27 3.96
N ARG A 324 -15.02 7.11 4.28
CA ARG A 324 -16.14 7.30 3.35
C ARG A 324 -16.29 8.76 2.88
N ARG A 325 -16.31 9.73 3.82
CA ARG A 325 -16.46 11.16 3.48
C ARG A 325 -15.31 11.69 2.61
N VAL A 326 -14.08 11.30 2.90
CA VAL A 326 -12.88 11.69 2.14
C VAL A 326 -12.91 11.09 0.73
N ALA A 327 -13.32 9.83 0.57
CA ALA A 327 -13.46 9.20 -0.75
C ALA A 327 -14.46 9.98 -1.64
N LEU A 328 -15.68 10.23 -1.14
CA LEU A 328 -16.69 11.00 -1.87
C LEU A 328 -16.23 12.43 -2.17
N ARG A 329 -15.64 13.13 -1.19
CA ARG A 329 -15.13 14.50 -1.39
C ARG A 329 -14.15 14.58 -2.55
N HIS A 330 -13.24 13.61 -2.67
CA HIS A 330 -12.24 13.61 -3.73
C HIS A 330 -12.76 13.08 -5.08
N CYS A 331 -13.81 12.25 -5.12
CA CYS A 331 -14.54 12.03 -6.39
C CYS A 331 -15.12 13.35 -6.93
N LEU A 332 -15.77 14.14 -6.08
CA LEU A 332 -16.33 15.44 -6.47
C LEU A 332 -15.23 16.47 -6.82
N ALA A 333 -14.10 16.44 -6.11
CA ALA A 333 -12.94 17.29 -6.43
C ALA A 333 -12.37 17.03 -7.83
N LEU A 334 -12.46 15.81 -8.36
CA LEU A 334 -12.01 15.52 -9.74
C LEU A 334 -12.85 16.26 -10.79
N ILE A 335 -14.15 16.51 -10.55
CA ILE A 335 -14.97 17.36 -11.43
C ILE A 335 -14.42 18.78 -11.44
N GLY A 336 -14.16 19.36 -10.26
CA GLY A 336 -13.61 20.72 -10.12
C GLY A 336 -12.20 20.86 -10.71
N LEU A 337 -11.34 19.85 -10.55
CA LEU A 337 -10.01 19.85 -11.16
C LEU A 337 -10.09 19.72 -12.69
N SER A 338 -11.02 18.92 -13.21
CA SER A 338 -11.30 18.88 -14.66
C SER A 338 -11.79 20.22 -15.22
N THR A 339 -12.58 21.00 -14.48
CA THR A 339 -13.01 22.35 -14.92
C THR A 339 -11.93 23.43 -14.73
N MET A 340 -10.95 23.22 -13.85
CA MET A 340 -9.78 24.12 -13.72
C MET A 340 -8.78 23.97 -14.88
N ALA A 341 -8.74 22.83 -15.58
CA ALA A 341 -7.80 22.58 -16.67
C ALA A 341 -7.84 23.60 -17.84
N PRO A 342 -9.01 23.98 -18.40
CA PRO A 342 -9.06 25.04 -19.40
C PRO A 342 -8.82 26.44 -18.84
N ILE A 343 -9.19 26.70 -17.58
CA ILE A 343 -8.93 27.99 -16.90
C ILE A 343 -7.41 28.22 -16.79
N LEU A 344 -6.65 27.17 -16.48
CA LEU A 344 -5.18 27.18 -16.44
C LEU A 344 -4.54 27.00 -17.83
N ASN A 345 -5.31 27.09 -18.92
CA ASN A 345 -4.86 26.95 -20.32
C ASN A 345 -4.16 25.62 -20.67
N VAL A 346 -4.35 24.56 -19.86
CA VAL A 346 -3.74 23.24 -20.11
C VAL A 346 -4.52 22.45 -21.18
N THR A 347 -5.85 22.60 -21.19
CA THR A 347 -6.75 21.93 -22.14
C THR A 347 -7.71 22.91 -22.81
N THR A 348 -8.40 22.46 -23.86
CA THR A 348 -9.59 23.14 -24.37
C THR A 348 -10.79 22.96 -23.44
N TRP A 349 -11.85 23.76 -23.61
CA TRP A 349 -13.10 23.64 -22.86
C TRP A 349 -13.89 22.36 -23.15
N ASN A 350 -13.51 21.61 -24.18
CA ASN A 350 -14.09 20.29 -24.48
C ASN A 350 -13.70 19.24 -23.41
N PHE A 351 -12.54 19.39 -22.75
CA PHE A 351 -12.07 18.44 -21.73
C PHE A 351 -13.03 18.24 -20.56
N PRO A 352 -13.49 19.28 -19.81
CA PRO A 352 -14.44 19.08 -18.73
C PRO A 352 -15.79 18.51 -19.21
N LEU A 353 -16.22 18.82 -20.44
CA LEU A 353 -17.47 18.29 -21.00
C LEU A 353 -17.35 16.78 -21.30
N ILE A 354 -16.30 16.36 -21.99
CA ILE A 354 -16.08 14.95 -22.39
C ILE A 354 -15.68 14.08 -21.18
N SER A 355 -14.99 14.64 -20.18
CA SER A 355 -14.66 13.93 -18.93
C SER A 355 -15.80 13.93 -17.89
N LEU A 356 -16.85 14.72 -18.08
CA LEU A 356 -17.97 14.79 -17.13
C LEU A 356 -18.64 13.43 -16.87
N PRO A 357 -18.96 12.57 -17.87
CA PRO A 357 -19.63 11.29 -17.61
C PRO A 357 -18.82 10.35 -16.73
N ILE A 358 -17.49 10.27 -16.92
CA ILE A 358 -16.62 9.40 -16.12
C ILE A 358 -16.41 9.95 -14.69
N ASN A 359 -16.34 11.28 -14.55
CA ASN A 359 -16.23 11.95 -13.26
C ASN A 359 -17.55 11.89 -12.46
N LEU A 360 -18.71 11.94 -13.13
CA LEU A 360 -20.02 11.67 -12.53
C LEU A 360 -20.16 10.20 -12.12
N TYR A 361 -19.70 9.26 -12.93
CA TYR A 361 -19.79 7.83 -12.61
C TYR A 361 -18.95 7.43 -11.39
N ILE A 362 -17.69 7.89 -11.28
CA ILE A 362 -16.88 7.66 -10.09
C ILE A 362 -17.44 8.41 -8.85
N SER A 363 -18.10 9.55 -9.05
CA SER A 363 -18.81 10.28 -7.98
C SER A 363 -20.07 9.55 -7.50
N TYR A 364 -20.86 8.96 -8.39
CA TYR A 364 -21.99 8.09 -8.05
C TYR A 364 -21.53 6.85 -7.27
N LEU A 365 -20.45 6.19 -7.69
CA LEU A 365 -19.88 5.08 -6.91
C LEU A 365 -19.26 5.54 -5.58
N GLY A 366 -18.68 6.74 -5.54
CA GLY A 366 -18.24 7.40 -4.30
C GLY A 366 -19.40 7.66 -3.33
N PHE A 367 -20.55 8.12 -3.83
CA PHE A 367 -21.76 8.34 -3.05
C PHE A 367 -22.37 7.02 -2.56
N ARG A 368 -22.40 5.99 -3.41
CA ARG A 368 -22.81 4.64 -3.00
C ARG A 368 -21.90 4.06 -1.93
N PHE A 369 -20.59 4.19 -2.04
CA PHE A 369 -19.65 3.78 -0.99
C PHE A 369 -19.82 4.61 0.30
N TYR A 370 -20.12 5.90 0.17
CA TYR A 370 -20.45 6.77 1.30
C TYR A 370 -21.72 6.32 2.04
N ARG A 371 -22.79 5.96 1.32
CA ARG A 371 -24.07 5.54 1.89
C ARG A 371 -24.07 4.06 2.32
N ASP A 372 -23.84 3.16 1.38
CA ASP A 372 -24.03 1.70 1.52
C ASP A 372 -22.92 1.06 2.36
N ALA A 373 -21.70 1.60 2.32
CA ALA A 373 -20.56 1.23 3.18
C ALA A 373 -20.14 -0.26 3.16
N ASP A 374 -20.57 -1.03 2.16
CA ASP A 374 -20.43 -2.49 2.09
C ASP A 374 -19.23 -2.96 1.23
N ARG A 375 -19.01 -4.27 1.16
CA ARG A 375 -17.92 -4.88 0.37
C ARG A 375 -18.14 -4.76 -1.14
N SER A 376 -19.39 -4.65 -1.61
CA SER A 376 -19.73 -4.50 -3.03
C SER A 376 -19.49 -3.08 -3.52
N SER A 377 -19.97 -2.05 -2.80
CA SER A 377 -19.72 -0.65 -3.15
C SER A 377 -18.23 -0.29 -3.10
N SER A 378 -17.50 -0.75 -2.07
CA SER A 378 -16.04 -0.55 -2.02
C SER A 378 -15.33 -1.25 -3.19
N ARG A 379 -15.69 -2.50 -3.52
CA ARG A 379 -15.08 -3.20 -4.66
C ARG A 379 -15.40 -2.53 -6.01
N LYS A 380 -16.61 -2.01 -6.19
CA LYS A 380 -17.01 -1.28 -7.41
C LYS A 380 -16.27 0.05 -7.56
N LEU A 381 -16.16 0.85 -6.49
CA LEU A 381 -15.41 2.10 -6.51
C LEU A 381 -13.91 1.87 -6.78
N PHE A 382 -13.31 0.84 -6.17
CA PHE A 382 -11.93 0.44 -6.46
C PHE A 382 -11.72 0.08 -7.94
N PHE A 383 -12.53 -0.81 -8.51
CA PHE A 383 -12.39 -1.18 -9.93
C PHE A 383 -12.70 -0.02 -10.89
N CYS A 384 -13.62 0.89 -10.54
CA CYS A 384 -13.84 2.10 -11.31
C CYS A 384 -12.59 3.01 -11.33
N SER A 385 -11.97 3.24 -10.17
CA SER A 385 -10.78 4.09 -10.09
C SER A 385 -9.64 3.59 -10.98
N LEU A 386 -9.47 2.27 -11.15
CA LEU A 386 -8.40 1.67 -11.95
C LEU A 386 -8.46 2.04 -13.45
N TRP A 387 -9.66 2.11 -14.05
CA TRP A 387 -9.81 2.53 -15.45
C TRP A 387 -10.07 4.03 -15.60
N HIS A 388 -10.67 4.68 -14.58
CA HIS A 388 -10.97 6.11 -14.59
C HIS A 388 -9.70 6.96 -14.78
N LEU A 389 -8.59 6.63 -14.10
CA LEU A 389 -7.34 7.39 -14.22
C LEU A 389 -6.75 7.40 -15.65
N PRO A 390 -6.41 6.24 -16.26
CA PRO A 390 -5.83 6.25 -17.61
C PRO A 390 -6.79 6.85 -18.64
N MET A 391 -8.11 6.68 -18.47
CA MET A 391 -9.11 7.32 -19.34
C MET A 391 -9.14 8.84 -19.17
N LEU A 392 -9.07 9.36 -17.93
CA LEU A 392 -9.05 10.80 -17.67
C LEU A 392 -7.75 11.45 -18.19
N LEU A 393 -6.60 10.81 -17.99
CA LEU A 393 -5.32 11.27 -18.54
C LEU A 393 -5.30 11.25 -20.08
N LEU A 394 -5.88 10.22 -20.70
CA LEU A 394 -6.01 10.15 -22.16
C LEU A 394 -6.91 11.27 -22.70
N LEU A 395 -8.06 11.53 -22.07
CA LEU A 395 -8.94 12.65 -22.42
C LEU A 395 -8.26 14.01 -22.22
N MET A 396 -7.41 14.14 -21.20
CA MET A 396 -6.65 15.37 -20.95
C MET A 396 -5.56 15.59 -22.01
N LEU A 397 -4.96 14.51 -22.52
CA LEU A 397 -3.99 14.54 -23.61
C LEU A 397 -4.64 14.82 -24.98
N THR A 398 -5.78 14.21 -25.31
CA THR A 398 -6.49 14.47 -26.58
C THR A 398 -7.15 15.85 -26.63
N CYS A 399 -7.49 16.41 -25.47
CA CYS A 399 -8.00 17.78 -25.34
C CYS A 399 -6.92 18.80 -24.95
N LYS A 400 -5.64 18.43 -24.98
CA LYS A 400 -4.49 19.34 -24.74
C LYS A 400 -4.57 20.53 -25.70
N LYS A 401 -4.31 21.73 -25.19
CA LYS A 401 -4.26 22.94 -26.03
C LYS A 401 -3.05 22.90 -26.96
N SER A 402 -3.23 23.22 -28.24
CA SER A 402 -2.12 23.24 -29.22
C SER A 402 -1.17 24.40 -28.95
N LEU A 403 0.10 24.26 -29.38
CA LEU A 403 1.08 25.34 -29.33
C LEU A 403 0.76 26.44 -30.36
N LEU A 404 0.29 26.04 -31.56
CA LEU A 404 -0.06 26.95 -32.65
C LEU A 404 -1.18 27.94 -32.24
N GLU A 405 -2.22 27.46 -31.54
CA GLU A 405 -3.29 28.32 -30.96
C GLU A 405 -2.78 29.38 -29.96
N LYS A 406 -1.54 29.25 -29.49
CA LYS A 406 -0.90 30.17 -28.56
C LYS A 406 -0.08 31.23 -29.30
N GLU A 407 0.52 30.86 -30.43
CA GLU A 407 1.29 31.73 -31.32
C GLU A 407 0.33 32.63 -32.13
N ASP A 408 -0.69 32.06 -32.78
CA ASP A 408 -1.77 32.80 -33.46
C ASP A 408 -2.39 33.88 -32.56
N LYS A 409 -2.56 33.57 -31.27
CA LYS A 409 -3.14 34.49 -30.28
C LYS A 409 -2.16 35.49 -29.69
N SER A 410 -0.86 35.31 -29.83
CA SER A 410 0.10 36.39 -29.57
C SER A 410 0.18 37.36 -30.75
N GLU A 411 0.19 36.87 -31.99
CA GLU A 411 0.24 37.72 -33.18
C GLU A 411 -1.05 38.52 -33.40
N LEU A 412 -2.22 37.96 -33.04
CA LEU A 412 -3.50 38.69 -33.03
C LEU A 412 -3.65 39.69 -31.87
N LEU A 413 -2.64 39.86 -31.00
CA LEU A 413 -2.64 40.78 -29.85
C LEU A 413 -1.40 41.70 -29.81
N SER A 414 -0.59 41.71 -30.87
CA SER A 414 0.60 42.55 -31.05
C SER A 414 0.41 43.60 -32.15
#